data_AF-A0A822H1S1-F1
#
_entry.id   AF-A0A822H1S1-F1
#
_cell.length_a   1.000
_cell.length_b   1.000
_cell.length_c   1.000
_cell.angle_alpha   90.00
_cell.angle_beta   90.00
_cell.angle_gamma   90.00
#
_symmetry.space_group_name_H-M   'P 1'
#
loop_
_entity.id
_entity.type
_entity.pdbx_description
1 polymer ?
#
loop_
_entity_poly.entity_id
_entity_poly.type
_entity_poly.pdbx_seq_one_letter_code
_entity_poly.pdbx_strand_id
1 'polypeptide(L)'
;GNKFGKKMLEKMGWKKGVGLGKNEDGRTEHIDLKYKANLKGVGFINGQYDSTWITHSQSFDSLLKQLKQSHPSSSSPSLHDFNQTVQQTKTRFTYKKQSSGKDLSSRSNNELDCIFGWNKTNKINIDQTKQDDYNNEEKVLYFELF
;
A
#
# COMPACT_ATOMS: atom_id res chain seq x y z
N GLY A 1 10.33 -4.15 46.27
CA GLY A 1 11.37 -3.33 45.60
C GLY A 1 11.90 -2.27 46.56
N ASN A 2 13.22 -2.19 46.71
CA ASN A 2 13.89 -1.32 47.68
C ASN A 2 13.73 0.18 47.27
N LYS A 3 13.05 0.99 48.10
CA LYS A 3 12.69 2.41 47.82
C LYS A 3 13.86 3.39 48.07
N PHE A 4 15.09 2.97 47.78
CA PHE A 4 16.30 3.71 48.12
C PHE A 4 16.43 5.01 47.31
N GLY A 5 16.32 4.94 45.98
CA GLY A 5 16.43 6.10 45.11
C GLY A 5 15.36 7.17 45.39
N LYS A 6 14.12 6.73 45.65
CA LYS A 6 13.03 7.63 46.05
C LYS A 6 13.35 8.42 47.31
N LYS A 7 13.84 7.75 48.37
CA LYS A 7 14.23 8.42 49.62
C LYS A 7 15.37 9.42 49.42
N MET A 8 16.30 9.12 48.52
CA MET A 8 17.42 10.02 48.20
C MET A 8 16.92 11.29 47.50
N LEU A 9 16.00 11.16 46.53
CA LEU A 9 15.40 12.31 45.84
C LEU A 9 14.61 13.22 46.80
N GLU A 10 13.79 12.62 47.68
CA GLU A 10 13.03 13.37 48.69
C GLU A 10 13.95 14.15 49.65
N LYS A 11 15.09 13.55 50.05
CA LYS A 11 16.11 14.24 50.87
C LYS A 11 16.77 15.43 50.16
N MET A 12 16.84 15.40 48.83
CA MET A 12 17.40 16.49 48.03
C MET A 12 16.34 17.54 47.65
N GLY A 13 15.14 17.46 48.23
CA GLY A 13 14.07 18.44 48.05
C GLY A 13 13.09 18.13 46.91
N TRP A 14 13.26 17.00 46.22
CA TRP A 14 12.30 16.58 45.19
C TRP A 14 10.97 16.14 45.82
N LYS A 15 9.85 16.56 45.23
CA LYS A 15 8.50 16.25 45.69
C LYS A 15 7.78 15.36 44.68
N LYS A 16 6.94 14.44 45.18
CA LYS A 16 6.15 13.55 44.33
C LYS A 16 5.24 14.38 43.41
N GLY A 17 5.33 14.15 42.11
CA GLY A 17 4.51 14.82 41.08
C GLY A 17 5.13 16.08 40.50
N VAL A 18 6.33 16.46 40.95
CA VAL A 18 7.04 17.65 40.48
C VAL A 18 8.18 17.24 39.54
N GLY A 19 8.37 18.01 38.46
CA GLY A 19 9.46 17.82 37.53
C GLY A 19 10.82 18.07 38.17
N LEU A 20 11.88 17.46 37.64
CA LEU A 20 13.25 17.75 38.06
C LEU A 20 13.73 19.07 37.44
N GLY A 21 14.65 19.77 38.11
CA GLY A 21 15.25 21.02 37.61
C GLY A 21 15.01 22.19 38.56
N LYS A 22 15.70 23.30 38.31
CA LYS A 22 15.62 24.51 39.15
C LYS A 22 14.20 25.10 39.15
N ASN A 23 13.53 25.02 38.00
CA ASN A 23 12.18 25.57 37.78
C ASN A 23 11.10 24.48 37.78
N GLU A 24 11.43 23.27 38.24
CA GLU A 24 10.49 22.13 38.29
C GLU A 24 9.88 21.75 36.91
N ASP A 25 10.60 22.08 35.83
CA ASP A 25 10.16 22.00 34.43
C ASP A 25 10.54 20.69 33.71
N GLY A 26 11.27 19.80 34.40
CA GLY A 26 11.57 18.47 33.90
C GLY A 26 10.32 17.60 33.74
N ARG A 27 10.37 16.63 32.84
CA ARG A 27 9.29 15.66 32.67
C ARG A 27 9.05 14.86 33.95
N THR A 28 7.78 14.70 34.30
CA THR A 28 7.32 13.86 35.41
C THR A 28 7.29 12.38 35.03
N GLU A 29 7.03 12.09 33.76
CA GLU A 29 6.93 10.74 33.22
C GLU A 29 8.18 10.34 32.43
N HIS A 30 8.51 9.06 32.52
CA HIS A 30 9.58 8.45 31.75
C HIS A 30 9.31 8.48 30.23
N ILE A 31 10.35 8.23 29.43
CA ILE A 31 10.23 8.13 27.97
C ILE A 31 9.72 6.75 27.62
N ASP A 32 8.54 6.71 26.99
CA ASP A 32 8.02 5.48 26.40
C ASP A 32 8.75 5.15 25.11
N LEU A 33 9.27 3.93 25.02
CA LEU A 33 9.95 3.42 23.84
C LEU A 33 8.97 2.57 23.03
N LYS A 34 8.69 2.99 21.80
CA LYS A 34 7.92 2.17 20.86
C LYS A 34 8.81 1.07 20.29
N TYR A 35 8.55 -0.19 20.66
CA TYR A 35 9.25 -1.32 20.07
C TYR A 35 8.84 -1.52 18.60
N LYS A 36 9.84 -1.69 17.73
CA LYS A 36 9.62 -1.98 16.30
C LYS A 36 9.66 -3.49 16.07
N ALA A 37 8.49 -4.13 16.11
CA ALA A 37 8.34 -5.55 15.82
C ALA A 37 8.29 -5.89 14.31
N ASN A 38 8.13 -4.88 13.45
CA ASN A 38 7.90 -5.09 12.02
C ASN A 38 9.19 -4.97 11.21
N LEU A 39 9.30 -5.69 10.09
CA LEU A 39 10.43 -5.56 9.15
C LEU A 39 10.33 -4.33 8.23
N LYS A 40 9.26 -3.54 8.33
CA LYS A 40 9.02 -2.39 7.45
C LYS A 40 10.02 -1.26 7.67
N GLY A 41 10.31 -0.49 6.62
CA GLY A 41 11.19 0.68 6.69
C GLY A 41 10.61 1.82 7.54
N VAL A 42 11.48 2.72 7.99
CA VAL A 42 11.05 3.97 8.62
C VAL A 42 10.29 4.80 7.57
N GLY A 43 9.12 5.34 7.94
CA GLY A 43 8.25 6.07 7.01
C GLY A 43 7.28 5.21 6.22
N PHE A 44 7.21 3.89 6.46
CA PHE A 44 6.16 3.05 5.88
C PHE A 44 4.79 3.43 6.44
N ILE A 45 3.89 3.91 5.59
CA ILE A 45 2.50 4.18 5.94
C ILE A 45 1.62 3.05 5.38
N ASN A 46 0.96 2.29 6.27
CA ASN A 46 0.01 1.25 5.86
C ASN A 46 -1.07 1.85 4.94
N GLY A 47 -1.16 1.38 3.69
CA GLY A 47 -2.30 1.63 2.80
C GLY A 47 -2.30 2.93 1.96
N GLN A 48 -1.28 3.78 2.04
CA GLN A 48 -1.31 5.10 1.37
C GLN A 48 -0.75 5.11 -0.08
N TYR A 49 0.13 4.17 -0.41
CA TYR A 49 0.78 4.13 -1.74
C TYR A 49 -0.14 3.57 -2.82
N ASP A 50 -0.94 2.55 -2.49
CA ASP A 50 -1.90 1.95 -3.45
C ASP A 50 -3.01 2.93 -3.82
N SER A 51 -3.55 3.69 -2.86
CA SER A 51 -4.66 4.59 -3.14
C SER A 51 -4.28 5.72 -4.09
N THR A 52 -3.07 6.26 -3.97
CA THR A 52 -2.62 7.40 -4.78
C THR A 52 -2.40 7.01 -6.24
N TRP A 53 -1.74 5.87 -6.48
CA TRP A 53 -1.53 5.34 -7.84
C TRP A 53 -2.85 4.93 -8.50
N ILE A 54 -3.71 4.21 -7.78
CA ILE A 54 -5.03 3.76 -8.29
C ILE A 54 -5.93 4.95 -8.61
N THR A 55 -5.94 5.99 -7.76
CA THR A 55 -6.75 7.19 -8.03
C THR A 55 -6.28 7.90 -9.29
N HIS A 56 -4.97 8.00 -9.49
CA HIS A 56 -4.42 8.68 -10.66
C HIS A 56 -4.66 7.89 -11.96
N SER A 57 -4.56 6.56 -11.93
CA SER A 57 -4.86 5.73 -13.10
C SER A 57 -6.34 5.81 -13.48
N GLN A 58 -7.25 5.72 -12.50
CA GLN A 58 -8.68 5.85 -12.73
C GLN A 58 -9.07 7.23 -13.29
N SER A 59 -8.46 8.31 -12.76
CA SER A 59 -8.67 9.67 -13.27
C SER A 59 -8.24 9.79 -14.74
N PHE A 60 -7.09 9.24 -15.09
CA PHE A 60 -6.58 9.22 -16.47
C PHE A 60 -7.49 8.42 -17.41
N ASP A 61 -7.94 7.23 -17.00
CA ASP A 61 -8.86 6.41 -17.78
C ASP A 61 -10.20 7.13 -18.02
N SER A 62 -10.72 7.83 -17.01
CA SER A 62 -11.91 8.66 -17.13
C SER A 62 -11.72 9.79 -18.14
N LEU A 63 -10.57 10.47 -18.10
CA LEU A 63 -10.20 11.52 -19.06
C LEU A 63 -10.16 10.96 -20.50
N LEU A 64 -9.53 9.81 -20.71
CA LEU A 64 -9.47 9.16 -22.02
C LEU A 64 -10.86 8.78 -22.53
N LYS A 65 -11.74 8.29 -21.64
CA LYS A 65 -13.12 7.94 -22.00
C LYS A 65 -13.92 9.17 -22.43
N GLN A 66 -13.78 10.28 -21.70
CA GLN A 66 -14.43 11.55 -22.06
C GLN A 66 -13.90 12.08 -23.38
N LEU A 67 -12.58 12.06 -23.60
CA LEU A 67 -11.98 12.50 -24.86
C LEU A 67 -12.49 11.68 -26.05
N LYS A 68 -12.57 10.36 -25.90
CA LYS A 68 -13.11 9.45 -26.93
C LYS A 68 -14.60 9.71 -27.24
N GLN A 69 -15.38 10.13 -26.24
CA GLN A 69 -16.78 10.51 -26.44
C GLN A 69 -16.92 11.86 -27.15
N SER A 70 -16.04 12.83 -26.85
CA SER A 70 -16.05 14.16 -27.49
C SER A 70 -15.51 14.16 -28.91
N HIS A 71 -14.62 13.22 -29.24
CA HIS A 71 -14.12 12.99 -30.59
C HIS A 71 -14.50 11.58 -31.07
N PRO A 72 -15.76 11.35 -31.48
CA PRO A 72 -16.13 10.10 -32.14
C PRO A 72 -15.49 10.10 -33.53
N SER A 73 -14.21 9.73 -33.62
CA SER A 73 -13.59 9.41 -34.91
C SER A 73 -14.41 8.28 -35.53
N SER A 74 -15.11 8.57 -36.63
CA SER A 74 -15.94 7.62 -37.40
C SER A 74 -15.16 6.44 -37.99
N SER A 75 -13.85 6.37 -37.74
CA SER A 75 -12.98 5.25 -38.03
C SER A 75 -12.30 4.84 -36.73
N SER A 76 -12.94 3.97 -35.93
CA SER A 76 -12.14 3.07 -35.11
C SER A 76 -11.45 2.12 -36.09
N PRO A 77 -10.12 2.17 -36.31
CA PRO A 77 -9.46 1.01 -36.87
C PRO A 77 -9.72 -0.08 -35.84
N SER A 78 -10.60 -1.03 -36.16
CA SER A 78 -10.75 -2.21 -35.31
C SER A 78 -9.33 -2.75 -35.14
N LEU A 79 -8.90 -3.02 -33.90
CA LEU A 79 -7.57 -3.61 -33.64
C LEU A 79 -7.38 -4.92 -34.42
N HIS A 80 -8.50 -5.53 -34.84
CA HIS A 80 -8.57 -6.65 -35.76
C HIS A 80 -7.96 -6.37 -37.14
N ASP A 81 -8.05 -5.13 -37.61
CA ASP A 81 -7.64 -4.70 -38.95
C ASP A 81 -6.12 -4.55 -39.08
N PHE A 82 -5.39 -4.23 -37.99
CA PHE A 82 -3.92 -4.13 -38.04
C PHE A 82 -3.26 -5.49 -38.31
N ASN A 83 -3.69 -6.55 -37.61
CA ASN A 83 -3.17 -7.88 -37.87
C ASN A 83 -3.61 -8.39 -39.26
N GLN A 84 -4.83 -8.08 -39.69
CA GLN A 84 -5.35 -8.50 -41.00
C GLN A 84 -4.63 -7.79 -42.16
N THR A 85 -4.40 -6.47 -42.05
CA THR A 85 -3.59 -5.71 -43.02
C THR A 85 -2.12 -6.13 -43.04
N VAL A 86 -1.51 -6.47 -41.90
CA VAL A 86 -0.15 -7.06 -41.85
C VAL A 86 -0.10 -8.46 -42.46
N GLN A 87 -1.17 -9.28 -42.34
CA GLN A 87 -1.24 -10.58 -43.01
C GLN A 87 -1.44 -10.44 -44.53
N GLN A 88 -2.21 -9.44 -44.97
CA GLN A 88 -2.52 -9.18 -46.37
C GLN A 88 -1.36 -8.50 -47.10
N THR A 89 -0.65 -7.59 -46.43
CA THR A 89 0.56 -6.95 -46.98
C THR A 89 1.72 -7.93 -46.82
N LYS A 90 2.13 -8.58 -47.92
CA LYS A 90 3.31 -9.48 -47.99
C LYS A 90 4.65 -8.71 -47.82
N THR A 91 4.70 -7.69 -46.98
CA THR A 91 5.95 -7.01 -46.63
C THR A 91 6.76 -7.98 -45.74
N ARG A 92 7.73 -8.67 -46.35
CA ARG A 92 8.51 -9.77 -45.76
C ARG A 92 9.37 -9.40 -44.53
N PHE A 93 9.21 -8.21 -43.94
CA PHE A 93 10.14 -7.69 -42.93
C PHE A 93 9.54 -7.56 -41.53
N THR A 94 8.25 -7.84 -41.33
CA THR A 94 7.66 -7.89 -39.99
C THR A 94 7.76 -9.32 -39.43
N TYR A 95 8.55 -9.49 -38.36
CA TYR A 95 8.66 -10.78 -37.67
C TYR A 95 7.28 -11.24 -37.17
N LYS A 96 6.80 -12.41 -37.63
CA LYS A 96 5.55 -13.05 -37.12
C LYS A 96 5.48 -13.09 -35.60
N LYS A 97 6.62 -13.25 -34.94
CA LYS A 97 6.72 -13.28 -33.47
C LYS A 97 6.26 -11.96 -32.83
N GLN A 98 6.52 -10.82 -33.45
CA GLN A 98 6.11 -9.51 -32.95
C GLN A 98 4.63 -9.20 -33.20
N SER A 99 4.06 -9.61 -34.33
CA SER A 99 2.63 -9.44 -34.59
C SER A 99 1.78 -10.37 -33.71
N SER A 100 2.13 -11.66 -33.66
CA SER A 100 1.45 -12.64 -32.79
C SER A 100 1.67 -12.36 -31.30
N GLY A 101 2.78 -11.71 -30.91
CA GLY A 101 3.01 -11.32 -29.52
C GLY A 101 2.15 -10.13 -29.05
N LYS A 102 1.62 -9.34 -29.99
CA LYS A 102 0.75 -8.18 -29.71
C LYS A 102 -0.74 -8.50 -29.88
N ASP A 103 -1.06 -9.66 -30.43
CA ASP A 103 -2.43 -10.13 -30.58
C ASP A 103 -2.89 -10.84 -29.30
N LEU A 104 -3.87 -10.25 -28.63
CA LEU A 104 -4.47 -10.77 -27.42
C LEU A 104 -5.82 -11.47 -27.68
N SER A 105 -6.28 -11.52 -28.93
CA SER A 105 -7.59 -12.09 -29.29
C SER A 105 -7.71 -13.59 -28.98
N SER A 106 -6.58 -14.32 -28.98
CA SER A 106 -6.52 -15.76 -28.73
C SER A 106 -6.12 -16.13 -27.30
N ARG A 107 -5.83 -15.14 -26.44
CA ARG A 107 -5.39 -15.36 -25.05
C ARG A 107 -6.58 -15.59 -24.14
N SER A 108 -6.40 -16.44 -23.12
CA SER A 108 -7.45 -16.67 -22.12
C SER A 108 -7.56 -15.50 -21.13
N ASN A 109 -8.73 -15.28 -20.54
CA ASN A 109 -8.91 -14.23 -19.52
C ASN A 109 -7.96 -14.41 -18.32
N ASN A 110 -7.60 -15.65 -17.96
CA ASN A 110 -6.65 -15.92 -16.89
C ASN A 110 -5.22 -15.44 -17.24
N GLU A 111 -4.79 -15.69 -18.49
CA GLU A 111 -3.50 -15.19 -18.99
C GLU A 111 -3.47 -13.67 -19.08
N LEU A 112 -4.59 -13.06 -19.50
CA LEU A 112 -4.74 -11.60 -19.54
C LEU A 112 -4.68 -11.00 -18.13
N ASP A 113 -5.34 -11.62 -17.15
CA ASP A 113 -5.26 -11.19 -15.75
C ASP A 113 -3.82 -11.24 -15.22
N CYS A 114 -3.04 -12.27 -15.59
CA CYS A 114 -1.61 -12.37 -15.27
C CYS A 114 -0.77 -11.26 -15.91
N ILE A 115 -1.08 -10.87 -17.15
CA ILE A 115 -0.37 -9.81 -17.88
C ILE A 115 -0.72 -8.42 -17.32
N PHE A 116 -2.00 -8.17 -17.03
CA PHE A 116 -2.49 -6.87 -16.58
C PHE A 116 -2.38 -6.66 -15.07
N GLY A 117 -1.98 -7.69 -14.32
CA GLY A 117 -1.93 -7.64 -12.86
C GLY A 117 -3.32 -7.50 -12.22
N TRP A 118 -4.39 -7.81 -12.95
CA TRP A 118 -5.76 -7.85 -12.45
C TRP A 118 -6.00 -9.14 -11.67
N ASN A 119 -5.36 -9.22 -10.52
CA ASN A 119 -5.49 -10.36 -9.63
C ASN A 119 -6.82 -10.25 -8.85
N LYS A 120 -7.88 -10.91 -9.36
CA LYS A 120 -9.10 -11.22 -8.58
C LYS A 120 -8.81 -12.00 -7.30
N THR A 121 -7.61 -12.58 -7.17
CA THR A 121 -7.13 -13.36 -6.03
C THR A 121 -6.80 -12.54 -4.78
N ASN A 122 -6.74 -11.20 -4.86
CA ASN A 122 -6.51 -10.36 -3.69
C ASN A 122 -7.78 -10.01 -2.88
N LYS A 123 -8.98 -10.47 -3.28
CA LYS A 123 -10.16 -10.35 -2.40
C LYS A 123 -10.19 -11.38 -1.27
N ILE A 124 -9.38 -12.45 -1.32
CA ILE A 124 -9.44 -13.56 -0.36
C ILE A 124 -8.51 -13.36 0.85
N ASN A 125 -7.56 -12.43 0.80
CA ASN A 125 -6.54 -12.22 1.87
C ASN A 125 -6.62 -10.87 2.61
N ILE A 126 -7.71 -10.10 2.45
CA ILE A 126 -7.88 -8.83 3.19
C ILE A 126 -8.53 -9.06 4.56
N ASP A 127 -9.21 -10.20 4.77
CA ASP A 127 -9.86 -10.51 6.06
C ASP A 127 -8.90 -11.18 7.07
N GLN A 128 -7.82 -11.84 6.62
CA GLN A 128 -6.86 -12.49 7.52
C GLN A 128 -5.91 -11.49 8.20
N THR A 129 -5.48 -10.43 7.48
CA THR A 129 -4.58 -9.41 8.05
C THR A 129 -5.25 -8.54 9.11
N LYS A 130 -6.58 -8.49 9.15
CA LYS A 130 -7.32 -7.78 10.20
C LYS A 130 -7.40 -8.60 11.50
N GLN A 131 -7.33 -9.93 11.47
CA GLN A 131 -7.39 -10.75 12.68
C GLN A 131 -6.10 -10.65 13.53
N ASP A 132 -4.95 -10.50 12.89
CA ASP A 132 -3.65 -10.44 13.60
C ASP A 132 -3.44 -9.12 14.34
N ASP A 133 -4.00 -8.01 13.84
CA ASP A 133 -3.95 -6.71 14.51
C ASP A 133 -4.86 -6.68 15.76
N TYR A 134 -6.05 -7.32 15.72
CA TYR A 134 -6.94 -7.42 16.89
C TYR A 134 -6.41 -8.36 18.00
N ASN A 135 -5.78 -9.47 17.63
CA ASN A 135 -5.19 -10.42 18.58
C ASN A 135 -3.97 -9.85 19.33
N ASN A 136 -3.31 -8.84 18.76
CA ASN A 136 -2.19 -8.17 19.40
C ASN A 136 -2.67 -7.14 20.43
N GLU A 137 -3.74 -6.39 20.15
CA GLU A 137 -4.32 -5.45 21.10
C GLU A 137 -4.92 -6.14 22.35
N GLU A 138 -5.60 -7.29 22.21
CA GLU A 138 -6.11 -8.06 23.36
C GLU A 138 -5.00 -8.61 24.27
N LYS A 139 -3.85 -9.01 23.70
CA LYS A 139 -2.69 -9.46 24.50
C LYS A 139 -2.04 -8.33 25.28
N VAL A 140 -2.04 -7.11 24.72
CA VAL A 140 -1.53 -5.91 25.41
C VAL A 140 -2.45 -5.55 26.58
N LEU A 141 -3.78 -5.63 26.39
CA LEU A 141 -4.76 -5.38 27.45
C LEU A 141 -4.69 -6.41 28.59
N TYR A 142 -4.41 -7.68 28.29
CA TYR A 142 -4.20 -8.72 29.32
C TYR A 142 -2.95 -8.49 30.18
N PHE A 143 -1.95 -7.77 29.65
CA PHE A 143 -0.72 -7.45 30.39
C PHE A 143 -0.86 -6.23 31.29
N GLU A 144 -1.85 -5.36 31.05
CA GLU A 144 -2.13 -4.17 31.87
C GLU A 144 -3.13 -4.43 33.02
N LEU A 145 -3.70 -5.64 33.11
CA LEU A 145 -4.69 -6.04 34.12
C LEU A 145 -4.14 -6.89 35.28
N PHE A 146 -2.82 -7.07 35.38
CA PHE A 146 -2.12 -7.72 36.50
C PHE A 146 -0.94 -6.87 37.02
#